data_AF-A0A942IAP3-F1
#
_entry.id   AF-A0A942IAP3-F1
#
_cell.length_a   1.000
_cell.length_b   1.000
_cell.length_c   1.000
_cell.angle_alpha   90.00
_cell.angle_beta   90.00
_cell.angle_gamma   90.00
#
_symmetry.space_group_name_H-M   'P 1'
#
loop_
_entity.id
_entity.type
_entity.pdbx_description
1 polymer ?
#
loop_
_entity_poly.entity_id
_entity_poly.type
_entity_poly.pdbx_seq_one_letter_code
_entity_poly.pdbx_strand_id
1 'polypeptide(L)'
;MLPAGVIASDTYPPTVTSSVPANAATGVAIGADIIVTFSEDVSEAVYFNQITITNGGTVVEYTYSLAGNTLTLNPIADLIHSTLYTVTLPAEAVQDAASNLSALHSFSFTTAAAPDVISPTVTSSVPANAATGVAIGADIIVTFSEDVFEAVYFNQITITNGGTVVEYTYSLAGLPAAWPWRTGMAVAQFSVSVLCLFEQESPQSFSADVGRRGNRRSFIFPGDDCFICFVMCKAYSLLR
;
A
#
# COMPACT_ATOMS: atom_id res chain seq x y z
N MET A 1 34.90 -23.39 61.47
CA MET A 1 35.04 -22.43 60.35
C MET A 1 34.84 -23.23 59.06
N LEU A 2 33.74 -23.01 58.35
CA LEU A 2 33.55 -23.57 57.02
C LEU A 2 34.38 -22.72 56.02
N PRO A 3 35.05 -23.32 55.03
CA PRO A 3 35.85 -22.58 54.05
C PRO A 3 34.92 -21.66 53.23
N ALA A 4 35.36 -20.41 53.02
CA ALA A 4 34.63 -19.44 52.21
C ALA A 4 34.40 -20.02 50.81
N GLY A 5 33.14 -20.11 50.40
CA GLY A 5 32.77 -20.50 49.05
C GLY A 5 33.37 -19.50 48.06
N VAL A 6 34.23 -19.99 47.17
CA VAL A 6 34.70 -19.24 46.01
C VAL A 6 33.48 -19.05 45.10
N ILE A 7 32.95 -17.84 45.06
CA ILE A 7 31.93 -17.45 44.09
C ILE A 7 32.65 -17.38 42.74
N ALA A 8 32.22 -18.20 41.77
CA ALA A 8 32.79 -18.14 40.43
C ALA A 8 32.50 -16.76 39.83
N SER A 9 33.53 -16.11 39.27
CA SER A 9 33.35 -14.86 38.53
C SER A 9 32.53 -15.12 37.28
N ASP A 10 31.65 -14.19 36.94
CA ASP A 10 30.97 -14.23 35.64
C ASP A 10 32.00 -14.11 34.52
N THR A 11 31.82 -14.90 33.47
CA THR A 11 32.68 -14.93 32.27
C THR A 11 31.86 -14.80 30.98
N TYR A 12 30.56 -14.54 31.07
CA TYR A 12 29.70 -14.37 29.91
C TYR A 12 29.62 -12.90 29.55
N PRO A 13 30.10 -12.49 28.36
CA PRO A 13 30.00 -11.09 27.97
C PRO A 13 28.56 -10.69 27.61
N PRO A 14 28.21 -9.40 27.75
CA PRO A 14 26.91 -8.91 27.35
C PRO A 14 26.72 -9.06 25.83
N THR A 15 25.54 -9.55 25.44
CA THR A 15 25.15 -9.73 24.03
C THR A 15 23.88 -8.95 23.71
N VAL A 16 23.74 -8.49 22.47
CA VAL A 16 22.49 -7.84 22.02
C VAL A 16 21.41 -8.90 21.83
N THR A 17 20.31 -8.79 22.58
CA THR A 17 19.15 -9.69 22.50
C THR A 17 18.08 -9.19 21.54
N SER A 18 17.93 -7.87 21.41
CA SER A 18 17.01 -7.25 20.47
C SER A 18 17.38 -5.80 20.17
N SER A 19 16.86 -5.29 19.06
CA SER A 19 16.92 -3.88 18.69
C SER A 19 15.54 -3.39 18.22
N VAL A 20 15.26 -2.11 18.47
CA VAL A 20 14.14 -1.37 17.89
C VAL A 20 14.73 -0.11 17.27
N PRO A 21 14.70 0.08 15.94
CA PRO A 21 14.16 -0.83 14.95
C PRO A 21 14.88 -2.19 14.91
N ALA A 22 14.14 -3.25 14.54
CA ALA A 22 14.73 -4.56 14.33
C ALA A 22 15.68 -4.54 13.10
N ASN A 23 16.64 -5.46 13.06
CA ASN A 23 17.53 -5.59 11.90
C ASN A 23 16.72 -5.81 10.60
N ALA A 24 17.08 -5.08 9.56
CA ALA A 24 16.39 -5.00 8.27
C ALA A 24 14.94 -4.50 8.33
N ALA A 25 14.52 -3.83 9.41
CA ALA A 25 13.20 -3.20 9.48
C ALA A 25 13.04 -2.15 8.35
N THR A 26 11.83 -2.04 7.81
CA THR A 26 11.44 -1.04 6.82
C THR A 26 10.25 -0.24 7.34
N GLY A 27 10.02 0.97 6.81
CA GLY A 27 8.90 1.80 7.24
C GLY A 27 9.12 2.44 8.62
N VAL A 28 10.37 2.57 9.07
CA VAL A 28 10.69 3.17 10.38
C VAL A 28 10.36 4.66 10.37
N ALA A 29 9.65 5.14 11.39
CA ALA A 29 9.37 6.57 11.51
C ALA A 29 10.66 7.38 11.60
N ILE A 30 10.70 8.54 10.92
CA ILE A 30 11.91 9.37 10.83
C ILE A 30 12.39 9.94 12.17
N GLY A 31 11.48 10.10 13.14
CA GLY A 31 11.79 10.55 14.51
C GLY A 31 11.84 9.40 15.53
N ALA A 32 12.05 8.15 15.08
CA ALA A 32 12.11 7.01 15.98
C ALA A 32 13.44 6.96 16.75
N ASP A 33 13.35 6.64 18.04
CA ASP A 33 14.50 6.23 18.83
C ASP A 33 15.04 4.87 18.39
N ILE A 34 16.33 4.67 18.61
CA ILE A 34 17.01 3.40 18.38
C ILE A 34 17.34 2.79 19.75
N ILE A 35 16.67 1.70 20.10
CA ILE A 35 16.79 1.00 21.37
C ILE A 35 17.54 -0.31 21.13
N VAL A 36 18.56 -0.57 21.94
CA VAL A 36 19.33 -1.82 21.95
C VAL A 36 19.20 -2.44 23.33
N THR A 37 18.74 -3.69 23.39
CA THR A 37 18.60 -4.44 24.64
C THR A 37 19.68 -5.51 24.73
N PHE A 38 20.39 -5.56 25.86
CA PHE A 38 21.45 -6.52 26.15
C PHE A 38 20.94 -7.71 26.99
N SER A 39 21.73 -8.78 27.06
CA SER A 39 21.45 -10.00 27.84
C SER A 39 21.48 -9.77 29.35
N GLU A 40 22.11 -8.69 29.78
CA GLU A 40 22.36 -8.32 31.17
C GLU A 40 22.58 -6.82 31.29
N ASP A 41 22.64 -6.32 32.52
CA ASP A 41 22.92 -4.92 32.78
C ASP A 41 24.33 -4.55 32.33
N VAL A 42 24.47 -3.39 31.69
CA VAL A 42 25.75 -2.93 31.14
C VAL A 42 26.10 -1.52 31.57
N SER A 43 27.40 -1.22 31.53
CA SER A 43 27.95 0.13 31.64
C SER A 43 28.81 0.47 30.44
N GLU A 44 29.09 1.76 30.25
CA GLU A 44 30.01 2.25 29.21
C GLU A 44 31.41 1.64 29.38
N ALA A 45 32.03 1.28 28.26
CA ALA A 45 33.41 0.80 28.22
C ALA A 45 34.27 1.67 27.28
N VAL A 46 35.50 1.23 27.00
CA VAL A 46 36.55 2.04 26.36
C VAL A 46 36.16 2.61 24.99
N TYR A 47 35.31 1.92 24.23
CA TYR A 47 34.87 2.33 22.89
C TYR A 47 33.41 2.73 22.81
N PHE A 48 32.78 3.07 23.94
CA PHE A 48 31.38 3.52 23.97
C PHE A 48 31.14 4.75 23.08
N ASN A 49 32.07 5.70 23.08
CA ASN A 49 32.00 6.92 22.25
C ASN A 49 32.24 6.69 20.74
N GLN A 50 32.49 5.44 20.32
CA GLN A 50 32.64 5.06 18.91
C GLN A 50 31.39 4.35 18.36
N ILE A 51 30.29 4.31 19.13
CA ILE A 51 28.98 3.89 18.62
C ILE A 51 28.54 4.88 17.53
N THR A 52 28.09 4.37 16.39
CA THR A 52 27.71 5.23 15.26
C THR A 52 26.35 4.85 14.67
N ILE A 53 25.66 5.86 14.17
CA ILE A 53 24.52 5.72 13.26
C ILE A 53 24.96 6.38 11.95
N THR A 54 24.89 5.67 10.84
CA THR A 54 25.36 6.19 9.54
C THR A 54 24.36 5.95 8.42
N ASN A 55 24.31 6.87 7.46
CA ASN A 55 23.66 6.69 6.16
C ASN A 55 24.72 6.86 5.07
N GLY A 56 25.10 5.77 4.41
CA GLY A 56 26.06 5.83 3.29
C GLY A 56 27.43 6.43 3.65
N GLY A 57 27.84 6.37 4.92
CA GLY A 57 29.09 6.95 5.42
C GLY A 57 28.94 8.34 6.08
N THR A 58 27.78 8.99 5.96
CA THR A 58 27.48 10.20 6.74
C THR A 58 27.05 9.81 8.15
N VAL A 59 27.72 10.35 9.16
CA VAL A 59 27.38 10.15 10.58
C VAL A 59 26.16 10.98 10.95
N VAL A 60 25.24 10.35 11.70
CA VAL A 60 24.08 11.01 12.32
C VAL A 60 24.44 11.34 13.77
N GLU A 61 24.25 12.59 14.14
CA GLU A 61 24.39 13.04 15.53
C GLU A 61 23.21 12.54 16.37
N TYR A 62 23.50 12.06 17.58
CA TYR A 62 22.51 11.53 18.50
C TYR A 62 22.86 11.87 19.96
N THR A 63 21.86 11.84 20.82
CA THR A 63 22.01 11.76 22.27
C THR A 63 21.72 10.33 22.73
N TYR A 64 22.17 9.94 23.93
CA TYR A 64 21.90 8.60 24.43
C TYR A 64 21.50 8.58 25.91
N SER A 65 20.84 7.50 26.30
CA SER A 65 20.65 7.10 27.70
C SER A 65 20.94 5.62 27.85
N LEU A 66 21.69 5.25 28.89
CA LEU A 66 21.98 3.87 29.25
C LEU A 66 21.39 3.57 30.63
N ALA A 67 20.48 2.61 30.72
CA ALA A 67 19.84 2.21 31.97
C ALA A 67 19.65 0.69 32.03
N GLY A 68 20.25 0.05 33.02
CA GLY A 68 20.26 -1.41 33.16
C GLY A 68 20.83 -2.06 31.90
N ASN A 69 20.04 -2.93 31.27
CA ASN A 69 20.38 -3.62 30.03
C ASN A 69 19.92 -2.91 28.76
N THR A 70 19.49 -1.63 28.83
CA THR A 70 18.89 -0.93 27.69
C THR A 70 19.66 0.35 27.34
N LEU A 71 20.15 0.40 26.10
CA LEU A 71 20.74 1.59 25.48
C LEU A 71 19.73 2.21 24.52
N THR A 72 19.39 3.48 24.73
CA THR A 72 18.58 4.27 23.80
C THR A 72 19.45 5.32 23.14
N LEU A 73 19.48 5.34 21.81
CA LEU A 73 20.09 6.37 20.97
C LEU A 73 18.96 7.19 20.33
N ASN A 74 18.96 8.49 20.56
CA ASN A 74 17.98 9.44 20.06
C ASN A 74 18.65 10.38 19.05
N PRO A 75 18.42 10.22 17.73
CA PRO A 75 18.91 11.14 16.72
C PRO A 75 18.49 12.59 17.01
N ILE A 76 19.43 13.54 16.94
CA ILE A 76 19.15 14.95 17.27
C ILE A 76 18.18 15.59 16.27
N ALA A 77 18.27 15.18 15.01
CA ALA A 77 17.40 15.61 13.93
C ALA A 77 16.65 14.41 13.36
N ASP A 78 15.46 14.67 12.81
CA ASP A 78 14.70 13.67 12.07
C ASP A 78 15.56 13.05 10.97
N LEU A 79 15.48 11.73 10.87
CA LEU A 79 16.13 10.97 9.82
C LEU A 79 15.51 11.28 8.44
N ILE A 80 16.27 10.99 7.39
CA ILE A 80 15.81 11.21 6.01
C ILE A 80 14.87 10.08 5.63
N HIS A 81 13.78 10.39 4.92
CA HIS A 81 12.84 9.38 4.38
C HIS A 81 13.50 8.43 3.39
N SER A 82 12.93 7.24 3.21
CA SER A 82 13.37 6.23 2.21
C SER A 82 14.87 5.90 2.26
N THR A 83 15.48 5.96 3.45
CA THR A 83 16.93 5.95 3.63
C THR A 83 17.36 4.78 4.49
N LEU A 84 18.43 4.09 4.09
CA LEU A 84 19.05 3.01 4.85
C LEU A 84 20.03 3.58 5.88
N TYR A 85 19.78 3.29 7.15
CA TYR A 85 20.68 3.60 8.25
C TYR A 85 21.31 2.33 8.81
N THR A 86 22.58 2.43 9.17
CA THR A 86 23.36 1.37 9.82
C THR A 86 23.81 1.83 11.18
N VAL A 87 23.48 1.06 12.20
CA VAL A 87 23.93 1.24 13.59
C VAL A 87 25.11 0.30 13.83
N THR A 88 26.19 0.81 14.41
CA THR A 88 27.38 0.02 14.74
C THR A 88 27.76 0.26 16.19
N LEU A 89 27.73 -0.81 16.98
CA LEU A 89 28.28 -0.87 18.33
C LEU A 89 29.64 -1.58 18.22
N PRO A 90 30.77 -0.88 18.36
CA PRO A 90 32.07 -1.52 18.26
C PRO A 90 32.26 -2.58 19.35
N ALA A 91 33.21 -3.50 19.14
CA ALA A 91 33.64 -4.36 20.24
C ALA A 91 34.11 -3.49 21.41
N GLU A 92 33.94 -3.96 22.65
CA GLU A 92 34.35 -3.24 23.86
C GLU A 92 33.67 -1.88 24.04
N ALA A 93 32.49 -1.68 23.42
CA ALA A 93 31.67 -0.50 23.62
C ALA A 93 30.99 -0.51 24.99
N VAL A 94 30.52 -1.67 25.45
CA VAL A 94 29.90 -1.84 26.78
C VAL A 94 30.52 -3.02 27.53
N GLN A 95 30.36 -3.01 28.84
CA GLN A 95 30.80 -4.09 29.73
C GLN A 95 29.74 -4.41 30.79
N ASP A 96 29.79 -5.62 31.33
CA ASP A 96 28.97 -6.01 32.49
C ASP A 96 29.64 -5.62 33.84
N ALA A 97 29.01 -6.01 34.95
CA ALA A 97 29.53 -5.78 36.30
C ALA A 97 30.80 -6.60 36.63
N ALA A 98 31.07 -7.68 35.90
CA ALA A 98 32.27 -8.51 36.02
C ALA A 98 33.40 -8.06 35.07
N SER A 99 33.20 -6.96 34.32
CA SER A 99 34.11 -6.42 33.32
C SER A 99 34.32 -7.30 32.08
N ASN A 100 33.35 -8.16 31.73
CA ASN A 100 33.35 -8.82 30.43
C ASN A 100 32.91 -7.82 29.35
N LEU A 101 33.63 -7.78 28.22
CA LEU A 101 33.46 -6.78 27.16
C LEU A 101 32.57 -7.27 26.02
N SER A 102 31.66 -6.42 25.53
CA SER A 102 30.77 -6.76 24.43
C SER A 102 31.53 -7.05 23.13
N ALA A 103 31.00 -7.95 22.30
CA ALA A 103 31.46 -8.12 20.92
C ALA A 103 30.93 -7.00 20.00
N LEU A 104 31.54 -6.86 18.82
CA LEU A 104 31.02 -5.99 17.74
C LEU A 104 29.60 -6.40 17.37
N HIS A 105 28.70 -5.43 17.28
CA HIS A 105 27.34 -5.63 16.79
C HIS A 105 26.96 -4.56 15.76
N SER A 106 26.25 -4.96 14.72
CA SER A 106 25.72 -4.03 13.72
C SER A 106 24.40 -4.52 13.15
N PHE A 107 23.50 -3.58 12.90
CA PHE A 107 22.23 -3.81 12.25
C PHE A 107 21.84 -2.60 11.41
N SER A 108 20.90 -2.79 10.50
CA SER A 108 20.41 -1.71 9.65
C SER A 108 18.89 -1.64 9.62
N PHE A 109 18.36 -0.48 9.26
CA PHE A 109 16.93 -0.27 9.06
C PHE A 109 16.69 0.79 7.99
N THR A 110 15.51 0.77 7.37
CA THR A 110 15.09 1.75 6.35
C THR A 110 13.92 2.56 6.86
N THR A 111 14.05 3.88 6.81
CA THR A 111 12.99 4.83 7.19
C THR A 111 11.82 4.77 6.21
N ALA A 112 10.65 5.20 6.70
CA ALA A 112 9.43 5.29 5.91
C ALA A 112 9.60 6.21 4.70
N ALA A 113 8.81 5.96 3.66
CA ALA A 113 8.69 6.88 2.55
C ALA A 113 8.08 8.20 3.03
N ALA A 114 8.44 9.30 2.34
CA ALA A 114 7.77 10.57 2.57
C ALA A 114 6.27 10.43 2.31
N PRO A 115 5.40 11.07 3.11
CA PRO A 115 3.98 11.11 2.81
C PRO A 115 3.74 11.64 1.40
N ASP A 116 2.83 11.00 0.68
CA ASP A 116 2.36 11.57 -0.57
C ASP A 116 1.45 12.77 -0.28
N VAL A 117 1.77 13.89 -0.89
CA VAL A 117 1.05 15.17 -0.74
C VAL A 117 0.56 15.71 -2.09
N ILE A 118 0.81 14.98 -3.17
CA ILE A 118 0.32 15.33 -4.49
C ILE A 118 -1.10 14.75 -4.60
N SER A 119 -2.02 15.56 -5.09
CA SER A 119 -3.39 15.11 -5.31
C SER A 119 -3.52 14.49 -6.70
N PRO A 120 -4.28 13.39 -6.86
CA PRO A 120 -4.48 12.76 -8.15
C PRO A 120 -5.24 13.70 -9.08
N THR A 121 -4.85 13.70 -10.35
CA THR A 121 -5.53 14.42 -11.44
C THR A 121 -5.95 13.46 -12.53
N VAL A 122 -7.02 13.77 -13.26
CA VAL A 122 -7.41 12.97 -14.42
C VAL A 122 -6.49 13.32 -15.59
N THR A 123 -5.79 12.33 -16.13
CA THR A 123 -4.88 12.50 -17.26
C THR A 123 -5.55 12.16 -18.59
N SER A 124 -6.48 11.20 -18.59
CA SER A 124 -7.28 10.86 -19.77
C SER A 124 -8.60 10.18 -19.43
N SER A 125 -9.51 10.18 -20.39
CA SER A 125 -10.74 9.41 -20.36
C SER A 125 -10.99 8.72 -21.69
N VAL A 126 -11.58 7.54 -21.65
CA VAL A 126 -12.13 6.81 -22.78
C VAL A 126 -13.59 6.51 -22.46
N PRO A 127 -14.56 6.94 -23.27
CA PRO A 127 -14.42 7.85 -24.39
C PRO A 127 -13.82 9.19 -23.97
N ALA A 128 -13.11 9.84 -24.89
CA ALA A 128 -12.61 11.19 -24.65
C ALA A 128 -13.78 12.16 -24.39
N ASN A 129 -13.52 13.24 -23.66
CA ASN A 129 -14.52 14.29 -23.46
C ASN A 129 -15.10 14.76 -24.80
N ALA A 130 -16.43 14.83 -24.88
CA ALA A 130 -17.20 15.15 -26.09
C ALA A 130 -17.01 14.18 -27.28
N ALA A 131 -16.56 12.95 -27.06
CA ALA A 131 -16.53 11.92 -28.10
C ALA A 131 -17.92 11.66 -28.67
N THR A 132 -18.02 11.59 -29.98
CA THR A 132 -19.23 11.17 -30.71
C THR A 132 -19.01 9.80 -31.35
N GLY A 133 -20.10 9.08 -31.64
CA GLY A 133 -20.01 7.75 -32.28
C GLY A 133 -19.41 6.66 -31.39
N VAL A 134 -19.51 6.81 -30.06
CA VAL A 134 -19.08 5.79 -29.09
C VAL A 134 -19.96 4.54 -29.25
N ALA A 135 -19.33 3.36 -29.32
CA ALA A 135 -20.03 2.10 -29.46
C ALA A 135 -20.92 1.81 -28.22
N ILE A 136 -22.10 1.22 -28.47
CA ILE A 136 -22.97 0.76 -27.38
C ILE A 136 -22.23 -0.32 -26.59
N GLY A 137 -22.22 -0.18 -25.26
CA GLY A 137 -21.52 -1.10 -24.36
C GLY A 137 -20.01 -0.86 -24.27
N ALA A 138 -19.48 0.23 -24.85
CA ALA A 138 -18.10 0.64 -24.58
C ALA A 138 -17.92 0.98 -23.10
N ASP A 139 -16.83 0.50 -22.52
CA ASP A 139 -16.45 0.86 -21.15
C ASP A 139 -16.07 2.33 -21.05
N ILE A 140 -16.39 2.94 -19.91
CA ILE A 140 -15.86 4.26 -19.54
C ILE A 140 -14.62 4.03 -18.68
N ILE A 141 -13.46 4.43 -19.19
CA ILE A 141 -12.16 4.33 -18.52
C ILE A 141 -11.70 5.73 -18.14
N VAL A 142 -11.44 5.97 -16.86
CA VAL A 142 -10.78 7.20 -16.38
C VAL A 142 -9.37 6.82 -15.92
N THR A 143 -8.37 7.57 -16.40
CA THR A 143 -6.97 7.40 -16.03
C THR A 143 -6.52 8.57 -15.17
N PHE A 144 -5.88 8.28 -14.04
CA PHE A 144 -5.34 9.28 -13.12
C PHE A 144 -3.83 9.49 -13.30
N SER A 145 -3.28 10.54 -12.69
CA SER A 145 -1.85 10.85 -12.68
C SER A 145 -1.02 9.95 -11.76
N GLU A 146 -1.69 9.22 -10.89
CA GLU A 146 -1.12 8.34 -9.86
C GLU A 146 -2.17 7.29 -9.46
N ASP A 147 -1.78 6.35 -8.61
CA ASP A 147 -2.70 5.34 -8.09
C ASP A 147 -3.75 5.97 -7.17
N VAL A 148 -5.01 5.53 -7.31
CA VAL A 148 -6.13 6.05 -6.53
C VAL A 148 -6.81 4.93 -5.73
N PHE A 149 -7.29 5.29 -4.55
CA PHE A 149 -8.11 4.44 -3.67
C PHE A 149 -9.49 5.07 -3.47
N GLU A 150 -10.45 4.26 -3.00
CA GLU A 150 -11.78 4.77 -2.66
C GLU A 150 -11.70 5.73 -1.47
N ALA A 151 -12.02 6.99 -1.73
CA ALA A 151 -12.15 8.01 -0.69
C ALA A 151 -13.56 8.02 -0.09
N VAL A 152 -13.75 8.81 0.97
CA VAL A 152 -15.03 8.94 1.68
C VAL A 152 -16.23 9.31 0.78
N TYR A 153 -15.98 10.02 -0.33
CA TYR A 153 -16.99 10.44 -1.29
C TYR A 153 -16.97 9.64 -2.59
N PHE A 154 -16.34 8.46 -2.61
CA PHE A 154 -16.27 7.62 -3.80
C PHE A 154 -17.66 7.25 -4.33
N ASN A 155 -18.63 7.03 -3.43
CA ASN A 155 -20.02 6.75 -3.78
C ASN A 155 -20.80 7.93 -4.39
N GLN A 156 -20.21 9.11 -4.51
CA GLN A 156 -20.82 10.27 -5.16
C GLN A 156 -20.51 10.35 -6.66
N ILE A 157 -19.72 9.41 -7.20
CA ILE A 157 -19.47 9.32 -8.65
C ILE A 157 -20.77 8.91 -9.35
N THR A 158 -21.22 9.71 -10.32
CA THR A 158 -22.44 9.47 -11.09
C THR A 158 -22.18 9.46 -12.58
N ILE A 159 -22.86 8.57 -13.30
CA ILE A 159 -23.00 8.64 -14.75
C ILE A 159 -24.41 9.11 -15.05
N THR A 160 -24.59 10.11 -15.90
CA THR A 160 -25.92 10.63 -16.23
C THR A 160 -26.19 10.62 -17.73
N ASN A 161 -27.39 10.21 -18.11
CA ASN A 161 -27.92 10.38 -19.46
C ASN A 161 -29.11 11.37 -19.40
N GLY A 162 -28.95 12.56 -20.00
CA GLY A 162 -30.00 13.58 -20.00
C GLY A 162 -30.46 14.01 -18.60
N GLY A 163 -29.56 13.97 -17.60
CA GLY A 163 -29.87 14.29 -16.20
C GLY A 163 -30.39 13.12 -15.36
N THR A 164 -30.61 11.94 -15.96
CA THR A 164 -30.98 10.72 -15.22
C THR A 164 -29.72 9.95 -14.85
N VAL A 165 -29.57 9.57 -13.58
CA VAL A 165 -28.44 8.74 -13.12
C VAL A 165 -28.59 7.32 -13.68
N VAL A 166 -27.48 6.79 -14.20
CA VAL A 166 -27.36 5.45 -14.76
C VAL A 166 -26.59 4.58 -13.78
N GLU A 167 -27.14 3.41 -13.47
CA GLU A 167 -26.49 2.39 -12.65
C GLU A 167 -25.26 1.83 -13.35
N TYR A 168 -24.23 1.53 -12.56
CA TYR A 168 -22.97 1.06 -13.11
C TYR A 168 -22.21 0.17 -12.14
N THR A 169 -21.38 -0.71 -12.69
CA THR A 169 -20.36 -1.45 -11.94
C THR A 169 -18.99 -0.89 -12.28
N TYR A 170 -18.11 -0.83 -11.30
CA TYR A 170 -16.75 -0.35 -11.52
C TYR A 170 -15.70 -1.38 -11.12
N SER A 171 -14.51 -1.20 -11.69
CA SER A 171 -13.29 -1.87 -11.24
C SER A 171 -12.12 -0.89 -11.23
N LEU A 172 -11.28 -0.95 -10.20
CA LEU A 172 -9.99 -0.28 -10.17
C LEU A 172 -8.93 -1.27 -10.66
N ALA A 173 -8.35 -1.03 -11.84
CA ALA A 173 -7.20 -1.77 -12.35
C ALA A 173 -5.90 -1.04 -12.01
N GLY A 174 -4.79 -1.76 -11.86
CA GLY A 174 -3.48 -1.18 -11.56
C GLY A 174 -2.96 -1.46 -10.14
N LEU A 175 -3.78 -2.00 -9.24
CA LEU A 175 -3.30 -2.44 -7.93
C LEU A 175 -2.52 -3.76 -8.06
N PRO A 176 -1.19 -3.82 -7.85
CA PRO A 176 -0.57 -5.12 -7.61
C PRO A 176 -1.17 -5.73 -6.35
N ALA A 177 -1.58 -7.00 -6.44
CA ALA A 177 -2.28 -7.75 -5.38
C ALA A 177 -1.48 -7.96 -4.08
N ALA A 178 -0.28 -7.42 -3.99
CA ALA A 178 0.49 -7.17 -2.80
C ALA A 178 1.62 -6.22 -3.23
N TRP A 179 2.09 -5.35 -2.34
CA TRP A 179 3.51 -5.15 -2.00
C TRP A 179 3.68 -3.80 -1.30
N PRO A 180 4.41 -3.71 -0.16
CA PRO A 180 4.38 -2.52 0.66
C PRO A 180 5.35 -1.41 0.24
N TRP A 181 6.35 -1.64 -0.63
CA TRP A 181 7.32 -0.58 -0.95
C TRP A 181 7.95 -0.73 -2.36
N ARG A 182 7.40 -0.05 -3.39
CA ARG A 182 8.12 0.75 -4.41
C ARG A 182 7.27 1.13 -5.63
N THR A 183 7.69 2.25 -6.20
CA THR A 183 7.27 2.98 -7.40
C THR A 183 7.61 2.27 -8.71
N GLY A 184 6.64 2.23 -9.61
CA GLY A 184 6.80 1.81 -11.00
C GLY A 184 5.45 1.83 -11.71
N MET A 185 5.14 2.97 -12.33
CA MET A 185 4.00 3.25 -13.23
C MET A 185 2.96 2.12 -13.35
N ALA A 186 1.99 2.10 -12.45
CA ALA A 186 0.72 1.44 -12.70
C ALA A 186 -0.28 2.49 -13.14
N VAL A 187 -1.03 2.17 -14.19
CA VAL A 187 -2.15 2.97 -14.64
C VAL A 187 -3.32 2.58 -13.75
N ALA A 188 -3.70 3.44 -12.81
CA ALA A 188 -4.97 3.28 -12.13
C ALA A 188 -6.09 3.54 -13.15
N GLN A 189 -6.65 2.47 -13.70
CA GLN A 189 -7.80 2.54 -14.61
C GLN A 189 -9.05 2.32 -13.79
N PHE A 190 -9.95 3.29 -13.80
CA PHE A 190 -11.31 3.10 -13.34
C PHE A 190 -12.15 2.72 -14.56
N SER A 191 -12.51 1.44 -14.69
CA SER A 191 -13.42 0.98 -15.75
C SER A 191 -14.84 0.95 -15.20
N VAL A 192 -15.78 1.45 -15.99
CA VAL A 192 -17.20 1.38 -15.72
C VAL A 192 -17.91 0.67 -16.85
N SER A 193 -18.61 -0.41 -16.50
CA SER A 193 -19.50 -1.11 -17.40
C SER A 193 -20.95 -0.76 -17.05
N VAL A 194 -21.70 -0.27 -18.04
CA VAL A 194 -23.13 0.00 -17.89
C VAL A 194 -23.87 -1.30 -18.17
N LEU A 195 -24.50 -1.87 -17.13
CA LEU A 195 -25.30 -3.08 -17.29
C LEU A 195 -26.63 -2.72 -17.96
N CYS A 196 -26.73 -2.98 -19.26
CA CYS A 196 -28.00 -2.89 -19.97
C CYS A 196 -28.81 -4.17 -19.66
N LEU A 197 -29.61 -4.16 -18.58
CA LEU A 197 -30.54 -5.25 -18.30
C LEU A 197 -31.67 -5.23 -19.35
N PHE A 198 -31.56 -6.10 -20.35
CA PHE A 198 -32.70 -6.46 -21.19
C PHE A 198 -33.50 -7.54 -20.48
N GLU A 199 -34.58 -7.16 -19.82
CA GLU A 199 -35.59 -8.12 -19.37
C GLU A 199 -36.47 -8.46 -20.59
N GLN A 200 -36.16 -9.58 -21.26
CA GLN A 200 -37.06 -10.14 -22.26
C GLN A 200 -38.29 -10.70 -21.56
N GLU A 201 -39.39 -9.95 -21.54
CA GLU A 201 -40.69 -10.56 -21.32
C GLU A 201 -41.06 -11.43 -22.55
N SER A 202 -40.83 -12.74 -22.42
CA SER A 202 -41.49 -13.94 -23.01
C SER A 202 -42.10 -13.94 -24.45
N PRO A 203 -42.19 -15.11 -25.11
CA PRO A 203 -42.31 -15.19 -26.56
C PRO A 203 -43.76 -15.06 -27.05
N GLN A 204 -44.05 -14.06 -27.89
CA GLN A 204 -45.24 -14.09 -28.75
C GLN A 204 -44.83 -14.63 -30.12
N SER A 205 -45.38 -15.80 -30.45
CA SER A 205 -45.20 -16.51 -31.71
C SER A 205 -45.57 -15.64 -32.91
N PHE A 206 -44.59 -15.26 -33.74
CA PHE A 206 -44.85 -14.79 -35.10
C PHE A 206 -44.50 -15.90 -36.10
N SER A 207 -45.54 -16.39 -36.78
CA SER A 207 -45.44 -17.36 -37.87
C SER A 207 -44.75 -16.70 -39.07
N ALA A 208 -43.55 -17.16 -39.42
CA ALA A 208 -42.84 -16.70 -40.61
C ALA A 208 -43.34 -17.44 -41.85
N ASP A 209 -44.00 -16.75 -42.77
CA ASP A 209 -44.27 -17.30 -44.10
C ASP A 209 -43.01 -17.16 -44.97
N VAL A 210 -42.44 -18.30 -45.36
CA VAL A 210 -41.16 -18.37 -46.09
C VAL A 210 -41.43 -18.43 -47.59
N GLY A 211 -41.44 -17.26 -48.24
CA GLY A 211 -41.38 -17.17 -49.70
C GLY A 211 -39.95 -17.37 -50.22
N ARG A 212 -39.64 -18.53 -50.80
CA ARG A 212 -38.34 -18.81 -51.43
C ARG A 212 -38.18 -18.09 -52.78
N ARG A 213 -37.22 -17.15 -52.88
CA ARG A 213 -36.46 -16.88 -54.12
C ARG A 213 -35.02 -16.47 -53.80
N GLY A 214 -34.05 -17.34 -54.15
CA GLY A 214 -32.65 -16.97 -54.36
C GLY A 214 -31.72 -16.90 -53.12
N ASN A 215 -30.40 -16.93 -53.38
CA ASN A 215 -29.33 -17.20 -52.41
C ASN A 215 -28.70 -15.94 -51.78
N ARG A 216 -29.51 -14.96 -51.35
CA ARG A 216 -29.04 -13.83 -50.51
C ARG A 216 -30.01 -13.63 -49.35
N ARG A 217 -29.50 -13.64 -48.11
CA ARG A 217 -30.23 -13.13 -46.95
C ARG A 217 -29.90 -11.64 -46.83
N SER A 218 -30.80 -10.80 -47.34
CA SER A 218 -30.78 -9.36 -47.05
C SER A 218 -31.90 -9.09 -46.05
N PHE A 219 -31.55 -8.56 -44.89
CA PHE A 219 -32.53 -7.98 -43.96
C PHE A 219 -32.67 -6.50 -44.35
N ILE A 220 -33.84 -6.13 -44.89
CA ILE A 220 -34.25 -4.73 -45.06
C ILE A 220 -35.12 -4.42 -43.84
N PHE A 221 -34.65 -3.54 -42.96
CA PHE A 221 -35.50 -2.92 -41.96
C PHE A 221 -36.17 -1.69 -42.61
N PRO A 222 -37.51 -1.60 -42.63
CA PRO A 222 -38.18 -0.37 -43.03
C PRO A 222 -38.27 0.56 -41.81
N GLY A 223 -37.95 1.83 -42.01
CA GLY A 223 -38.36 2.91 -41.13
C GLY A 223 -37.27 3.40 -40.17
N ASP A 224 -36.72 4.56 -40.52
CA ASP A 224 -36.33 5.56 -39.53
C ASP A 224 -37.52 5.77 -38.60
N ASP A 225 -37.39 5.46 -37.31
CA ASP A 225 -38.07 6.19 -36.23
C ASP A 225 -37.62 5.66 -34.85
N CYS A 226 -37.23 6.61 -34.01
CA CYS A 226 -36.93 6.41 -32.60
C CYS A 226 -38.16 5.85 -31.87
N PHE A 227 -38.03 4.70 -31.22
CA PHE A 227 -38.82 4.38 -30.03
C PHE A 227 -37.87 3.96 -28.91
N ILE A 228 -37.62 4.92 -28.02
CA ILE A 228 -37.20 4.65 -26.65
C ILE A 228 -38.30 3.78 -26.03
N CYS A 229 -38.02 2.48 -25.89
CA CYS A 229 -38.84 1.60 -25.06
C CYS A 229 -38.66 2.00 -23.60
N PHE A 230 -39.58 2.81 -23.07
CA PHE A 230 -39.88 2.79 -21.64
C PHE A 230 -40.68 1.52 -21.35
N VAL A 231 -40.05 0.55 -20.68
CA VAL A 231 -40.77 -0.49 -19.96
C VAL A 231 -40.30 -0.47 -18.52
N MET A 232 -41.11 0.17 -17.67
CA MET A 232 -41.12 -0.08 -16.24
C MET A 232 -42.14 -1.17 -15.95
N CYS A 233 -41.74 -2.27 -15.31
CA CYS A 233 -42.60 -3.07 -14.44
C CYS A 233 -41.71 -3.92 -13.50
N LYS A 234 -41.42 -3.48 -12.26
CA LYS A 234 -42.11 -3.76 -10.98
C LYS A 234 -42.24 -5.25 -10.61
N ALA A 235 -41.65 -5.66 -9.48
CA ALA A 235 -42.41 -5.92 -8.24
C ALA A 235 -41.55 -6.54 -7.11
N TYR A 236 -41.75 -6.00 -5.91
CA TYR A 236 -41.60 -6.70 -4.63
C TYR A 236 -42.32 -8.06 -4.66
N SER A 237 -41.72 -9.12 -4.10
CA SER A 237 -42.47 -10.05 -3.25
C SER A 237 -41.54 -10.94 -2.43
N LEU A 238 -41.74 -10.87 -1.11
CA LEU A 238 -41.48 -11.90 -0.11
C LEU A 238 -41.78 -13.32 -0.63
N LEU A 239 -41.13 -14.33 -0.04
CA LEU A 239 -41.81 -15.57 0.39
C LEU A 239 -40.93 -16.42 1.34
N ARG A 240 -41.48 -16.59 2.56
CA ARG A 240 -41.34 -17.64 3.60
C ARG A 240 -40.08 -17.70 4.46
#